data_AF-A0A416U1H0-F1
#
_entry.id   AF-A0A416U1H0-F1
#
_cell.length_a   1.000
_cell.length_b   1.000
_cell.length_c   1.000
_cell.angle_alpha   90.00
_cell.angle_beta   90.00
_cell.angle_gamma   90.00
#
_symmetry.space_group_name_H-M   'P 1'
#
loop_
_entity.id
_entity.type
_entity.pdbx_description
1 polymer ?
#
loop_
_entity_poly.entity_id
_entity_poly.type
_entity_poly.pdbx_seq_one_letter_code
_entity_poly.pdbx_strand_id
1 'polypeptide(L)'
;MMKYKVGDKIKIVRATTGCYGAEGKIGIITNRPSTDGLTCYQDGFNVDCGDEHVWRIGFESEFELLDELTAAEATKILGEICCEHKCLNGCPIGKVKGKITCQDFRKDKPEQVIEILKQWKKDHEKKEIETEIVDLIRVMKEVYDDETCIYAYEIDVNKEDINEKMKELVKKYSNEQNGKIYAKYERICRVIRA
;
A
#
# COMPACT_ATOMS: atom_id res chain seq x y z
N MET A 1 7.87 8.69 17.24
CA MET A 1 7.51 7.25 17.21
C MET A 1 8.54 6.51 16.36
N MET A 2 9.05 5.37 16.85
CA MET A 2 9.95 4.51 16.08
C MET A 2 9.30 4.09 14.77
N LYS A 3 10.04 4.26 13.66
CA LYS A 3 9.61 3.81 12.32
C LYS A 3 9.84 2.31 12.08
N TYR A 4 10.61 1.65 12.93
CA TYR A 4 11.09 0.28 12.74
C TYR A 4 10.77 -0.59 13.95
N LYS A 5 10.68 -1.91 13.76
CA LYS A 5 10.35 -2.91 14.79
C LYS A 5 11.45 -3.96 14.93
N VAL A 6 11.45 -4.64 16.07
CA VAL A 6 12.31 -5.80 16.31
C VAL A 6 12.08 -6.86 15.22
N GLY A 7 13.17 -7.36 14.65
CA GLY A 7 13.19 -8.27 13.52
C GLY A 7 13.36 -7.60 12.17
N ASP A 8 13.20 -6.28 12.06
CA ASP A 8 13.47 -5.57 10.81
C ASP A 8 14.97 -5.65 10.49
N LYS A 9 15.27 -6.01 9.25
CA LYS A 9 16.63 -5.95 8.73
C LYS A 9 16.86 -4.59 8.10
N ILE A 10 17.92 -3.92 8.53
CA ILE A 10 18.22 -2.55 8.13
C ILE A 10 19.68 -2.43 7.70
N LYS A 11 19.95 -1.47 6.83
CA LYS A 11 21.29 -0.96 6.57
C LYS A 11 21.45 0.38 7.27
N ILE A 12 22.50 0.52 8.08
CA ILE A 12 22.82 1.75 8.78
C ILE A 12 23.55 2.67 7.79
N VAL A 13 22.88 3.71 7.32
CA VAL A 13 23.42 4.63 6.30
C VAL A 13 24.30 5.69 6.96
N ARG A 14 23.82 6.28 8.06
CA ARG A 14 24.56 7.26 8.86
C ARG A 14 24.25 7.04 10.32
N ALA A 15 25.27 6.94 11.15
CA ALA A 15 25.12 6.70 12.57
C ALA A 15 25.33 7.99 13.38
N THR A 16 24.68 8.06 14.54
CA THR A 16 24.90 9.13 15.52
C THR A 16 26.27 9.01 16.19
N THR A 17 26.74 10.11 16.79
CA THR A 17 28.00 10.14 17.55
C THR A 17 28.06 9.00 18.58
N GLY A 18 29.14 8.23 18.55
CA GLY A 18 29.32 7.03 19.38
C GLY A 18 28.94 5.73 18.69
N CYS A 19 28.36 5.78 17.49
CA CYS A 19 27.90 4.61 16.73
C CYS A 19 28.60 4.45 15.37
N TYR A 20 29.64 5.24 15.07
CA TYR A 20 30.29 5.28 13.75
C TYR A 20 30.82 3.91 13.29
N GLY A 21 31.21 3.04 14.23
CA GLY A 21 31.63 1.68 13.90
C GLY A 21 30.52 0.83 13.27
N ALA A 22 29.25 1.23 13.37
CA ALA A 22 28.11 0.57 12.77
C ALA A 22 27.75 1.10 11.36
N GLU A 23 28.35 2.20 10.90
CA GLU A 23 28.04 2.78 9.60
C GLU A 23 28.34 1.83 8.44
N GLY A 24 27.41 1.74 7.50
CA GLY A 24 27.48 0.84 6.35
C GLY A 24 27.11 -0.62 6.66
N LYS A 25 26.97 -1.00 7.94
CA LYS A 25 26.62 -2.38 8.32
C LYS A 25 25.15 -2.67 8.08
N ILE A 26 24.89 -3.94 7.81
CA ILE A 26 23.55 -4.52 7.74
C ILE A 26 23.31 -5.29 9.02
N GLY A 27 22.20 -5.05 9.68
CA GLY A 27 21.86 -5.72 10.92
C GLY A 27 20.37 -5.90 11.12
N ILE A 28 20.02 -6.62 12.18
CA ILE A 28 18.63 -6.90 12.56
C ILE A 28 18.33 -6.16 13.86
N ILE A 29 17.23 -5.42 13.88
CA ILE A 29 16.76 -4.76 15.11
C ILE A 29 16.40 -5.83 16.14
N THR A 30 16.93 -5.70 17.35
CA THR A 30 16.86 -6.73 18.38
C THR A 30 16.57 -6.13 19.75
N ASN A 31 16.10 -6.99 20.67
CA ASN A 31 16.00 -6.68 22.10
C ASN A 31 17.20 -7.20 22.91
N ARG A 32 18.19 -7.80 22.25
CA ARG A 32 19.43 -8.22 22.92
C ARG A 32 20.11 -7.01 23.55
N PRO A 33 20.67 -7.12 24.77
CA PRO A 33 21.42 -6.03 25.38
C PRO A 33 22.55 -5.56 24.46
N SER A 34 22.73 -4.25 24.35
CA SER A 34 23.82 -3.67 23.58
C SER A 34 25.16 -3.90 24.27
N THR A 35 26.20 -4.18 23.49
CA THR A 35 27.57 -4.32 23.96
C THR A 35 28.46 -3.18 23.50
N ASP A 36 28.01 -2.37 22.54
CA ASP A 36 28.71 -1.21 22.02
C ASP A 36 27.70 -0.15 21.52
N GLY A 37 28.18 1.05 21.17
CA GLY A 37 27.40 2.16 20.66
C GLY A 37 27.09 3.23 21.70
N LEU A 38 25.87 3.79 21.66
CA LEU A 38 25.47 4.89 22.52
C LEU A 38 25.65 4.60 24.02
N THR A 39 26.14 5.60 24.75
CA THR A 39 26.16 5.59 26.22
C THR A 39 24.77 5.84 26.79
N CYS A 40 24.52 5.34 28.00
CA CYS A 40 23.22 4.98 28.59
C CYS A 40 22.15 6.09 28.79
N TYR A 41 22.33 7.29 28.24
CA TYR A 41 21.42 8.43 28.42
C TYR A 41 20.71 8.87 27.13
N GLN A 42 21.03 8.27 25.99
CA GLN A 42 20.40 8.58 24.72
C GLN A 42 19.38 7.51 24.30
N ASP A 43 18.23 7.98 23.85
CA ASP A 43 17.16 7.16 23.31
C ASP A 43 17.59 6.51 21.99
N GLY A 44 17.38 5.19 21.89
CA GLY A 44 17.87 4.40 20.77
C GLY A 44 17.38 2.96 20.81
N PHE A 45 17.88 2.16 19.89
CA PHE A 45 17.53 0.76 19.72
C PHE A 45 18.74 -0.09 19.40
N ASN A 46 18.61 -1.39 19.61
CA ASN A 46 19.74 -2.30 19.47
C ASN A 46 19.69 -2.99 18.12
N VAL A 47 20.85 -3.07 17.46
CA VAL A 47 21.02 -3.68 16.14
C VAL A 47 22.13 -4.71 16.22
N ASP A 48 21.80 -5.96 15.90
CA ASP A 48 22.78 -7.04 15.76
C ASP A 48 23.30 -7.02 14.33
N CYS A 49 24.55 -6.58 14.15
CA CYS A 49 25.21 -6.50 12.84
C CYS A 49 26.03 -7.76 12.52
N GLY A 50 25.98 -8.79 13.38
CA GLY A 50 26.74 -10.03 13.20
C GLY A 50 28.26 -9.90 13.40
N ASP A 51 28.71 -8.82 14.05
CA ASP A 51 30.11 -8.41 14.15
C ASP A 51 30.63 -8.44 15.60
N GLU A 52 30.29 -9.49 16.35
CA GLU A 52 30.56 -9.67 17.80
C GLU A 52 29.88 -8.64 18.72
N HIS A 53 29.39 -7.53 18.16
CA HIS A 53 28.74 -6.45 18.87
C HIS A 53 27.24 -6.39 18.60
N VAL A 54 26.48 -6.03 19.64
CA VAL A 54 25.10 -5.55 19.51
C VAL A 54 25.18 -4.04 19.70
N TRP A 55 24.94 -3.30 18.63
CA TRP A 55 25.11 -1.85 18.63
C TRP A 55 23.86 -1.16 19.16
N ARG A 56 24.00 -0.28 20.15
CA ARG A 56 22.95 0.68 20.51
C ARG A 56 23.05 1.87 19.58
N ILE A 57 22.04 2.08 18.76
CA ILE A 57 21.98 3.15 17.75
C ILE A 57 20.92 4.18 18.12
N GLY A 58 21.25 5.46 17.99
CA GLY A 58 20.34 6.56 18.28
C GLY A 58 19.21 6.69 17.26
N PHE A 59 18.04 7.15 17.71
CA PHE A 59 16.89 7.38 16.82
C PHE A 59 17.13 8.41 15.72
N GLU A 60 18.15 9.26 15.86
CA GLU A 60 18.54 10.26 14.86
C GLU A 60 19.43 9.69 13.74
N SER A 61 19.84 8.42 13.85
CA SER A 61 20.58 7.74 12.79
C SER A 61 19.70 7.50 11.56
N GLU A 62 20.32 7.39 10.38
CA GLU A 62 19.63 7.17 9.11
C GLU A 62 19.76 5.71 8.68
N PHE A 63 18.65 5.12 8.25
CA PHE A 63 18.58 3.70 7.92
C PHE A 63 17.78 3.45 6.65
N GLU A 64 18.21 2.45 5.88
CA GLU A 64 17.41 1.83 4.83
C GLU A 64 16.79 0.53 5.38
N LEU A 65 15.47 0.43 5.33
CA LEU A 65 14.78 -0.84 5.60
C LEU A 65 15.03 -1.77 4.42
N LEU A 66 15.61 -2.93 4.69
CA LEU A 66 15.80 -3.96 3.69
C LEU A 66 14.52 -4.80 3.67
N ASP A 67 13.67 -4.53 2.67
CA ASP A 67 12.42 -5.26 2.45
C ASP A 67 12.72 -6.76 2.21
N GLU A 68 12.52 -7.57 3.25
CA GLU A 68 12.64 -9.01 3.23
C GLU A 68 11.26 -9.64 3.37
N LEU A 69 10.97 -10.62 2.51
CA LEU A 69 9.76 -11.43 2.65
C LEU A 69 9.90 -12.29 3.90
N THR A 70 8.95 -12.19 4.82
CA THR A 70 8.85 -13.17 5.90
C THR A 70 8.59 -14.57 5.32
N ALA A 71 8.94 -15.62 6.06
CA ALA A 71 8.68 -17.00 5.63
C ALA A 71 7.19 -17.26 5.33
N ALA A 72 6.30 -16.62 6.09
CA ALA A 72 4.85 -16.69 5.90
C ALA A 72 4.42 -15.99 4.60
N GLU A 73 4.92 -14.78 4.33
CA GLU A 73 4.65 -14.07 3.06
C GLU A 73 5.18 -14.84 1.85
N ALA A 74 6.43 -15.32 1.92
CA ALA A 74 7.03 -16.11 0.84
C ALA A 74 6.21 -17.38 0.56
N THR A 75 5.75 -18.07 1.60
CA THR A 75 4.90 -19.27 1.46
C THR A 75 3.55 -18.92 0.83
N LYS A 76 2.93 -17.83 1.26
CA LYS A 76 1.64 -17.37 0.73
C LYS A 76 1.74 -17.00 -0.76
N ILE A 77 2.71 -16.14 -1.11
CA ILE A 77 2.93 -15.70 -2.50
C ILE A 77 3.23 -16.90 -3.39
N LEU A 78 4.05 -17.85 -2.91
CA LEU A 78 4.33 -19.06 -3.66
C LEU A 78 3.06 -19.89 -3.93
N GLY A 79 2.18 -19.99 -2.93
CA GLY A 79 0.86 -20.61 -3.06
C GLY A 79 -0.02 -19.92 -4.09
N GLU A 80 -0.09 -18.58 -4.05
CA GLU A 80 -0.85 -17.75 -5.01
C GLU A 80 -0.38 -18.02 -6.45
N ILE A 81 0.94 -17.94 -6.69
CA ILE A 81 1.55 -18.23 -7.99
C ILE A 81 1.15 -19.63 -8.49
N CYS A 82 1.25 -20.63 -7.61
CA CYS A 82 0.95 -22.03 -7.96
C CYS A 82 -0.54 -22.24 -8.27
N CYS A 83 -1.43 -21.61 -7.50
CA CYS A 83 -2.88 -21.69 -7.70
C CYS A 83 -3.32 -21.01 -8.99
N GLU A 84 -2.76 -19.83 -9.29
CA GLU A 84 -3.11 -19.06 -10.48
C GLU A 84 -2.65 -19.76 -11.77
N HIS A 85 -1.42 -20.28 -11.76
CA HIS A 85 -0.82 -20.85 -12.96
C HIS A 85 -1.02 -22.35 -13.10
N LYS A 86 -1.37 -23.09 -12.04
CA LYS A 86 -1.57 -24.56 -12.06
C LYS A 86 -0.45 -25.34 -12.75
N CYS A 87 0.80 -24.88 -12.58
CA CYS A 87 2.00 -25.42 -13.26
C CYS A 87 1.99 -25.31 -14.81
N LEU A 88 1.12 -24.49 -15.39
CA LEU A 88 1.01 -24.24 -16.83
C LEU A 88 1.97 -23.13 -17.29
N ASN A 89 2.03 -22.94 -18.61
CA ASN A 89 2.80 -21.86 -19.24
C ASN A 89 2.38 -20.49 -18.68
N GLY A 90 3.36 -19.70 -18.25
CA GLY A 90 3.13 -18.39 -17.63
C GLY A 90 3.72 -18.27 -16.22
N CYS A 91 3.84 -19.39 -15.49
CA CYS A 91 4.39 -19.41 -14.14
C CYS A 91 5.80 -18.78 -14.11
N PRO A 92 6.04 -17.75 -13.27
CA PRO A 92 7.33 -17.06 -13.23
C PRO A 92 8.48 -17.98 -12.83
N ILE A 93 8.25 -18.93 -11.92
CA ILE A 93 9.25 -19.97 -11.57
C ILE A 93 9.45 -20.95 -12.74
N GLY A 94 8.35 -21.32 -13.43
CA GLY A 94 8.39 -22.19 -14.60
C GLY A 94 9.25 -21.64 -15.74
N LYS A 95 9.27 -20.32 -15.92
CA LYS A 95 10.07 -19.62 -16.95
C LYS A 95 11.57 -19.75 -16.72
N VAL A 96 12.02 -19.79 -15.47
CA VAL A 96 13.46 -19.76 -15.13
C VAL A 96 14.04 -21.11 -14.73
N LYS A 97 13.22 -22.01 -14.16
CA LYS A 97 13.71 -23.30 -13.64
C LYS A 97 14.22 -24.24 -14.74
N GLY A 98 13.86 -24.02 -16.00
CA GLY A 98 14.15 -24.94 -17.09
C GLY A 98 13.56 -26.34 -16.84
N LYS A 99 14.38 -27.38 -17.00
CA LYS A 99 13.96 -28.79 -16.92
C LYS A 99 13.89 -29.38 -15.51
N ILE A 100 14.43 -28.70 -14.49
CA ILE A 100 14.41 -29.23 -13.11
C ILE A 100 13.04 -29.03 -12.45
N THR A 101 12.80 -29.79 -11.38
CA THR A 101 11.56 -29.71 -10.61
C THR A 101 11.48 -28.36 -9.88
N CYS A 102 10.28 -27.90 -9.55
CA CYS A 102 10.12 -26.68 -8.75
C CYS A 102 10.74 -26.83 -7.34
N GLN A 103 10.68 -28.04 -6.78
CA GLN A 103 11.24 -28.37 -5.47
C GLN A 103 12.76 -28.24 -5.49
N ASP A 104 13.42 -28.83 -6.50
CA ASP A 104 14.87 -28.75 -6.62
C ASP A 104 15.33 -27.33 -6.94
N PHE A 105 14.63 -26.61 -7.82
CA PHE A 105 14.96 -25.21 -8.08
C PHE A 105 14.86 -24.34 -6.82
N ARG A 106 13.82 -24.53 -6.00
CA ARG A 106 13.67 -23.80 -4.73
C ARG A 106 14.75 -24.14 -3.71
N LYS A 107 15.20 -25.40 -3.69
CA LYS A 107 16.25 -25.87 -2.80
C LYS A 107 17.63 -25.35 -3.24
N ASP A 108 17.90 -25.37 -4.54
CA ASP A 108 19.22 -25.08 -5.10
C ASP A 108 19.43 -23.60 -5.47
N LYS A 109 18.33 -22.84 -5.66
CA LYS A 109 18.31 -21.43 -6.06
C LYS A 109 17.33 -20.58 -5.22
N PRO A 110 17.39 -20.64 -3.88
CA PRO A 110 16.43 -19.95 -3.02
C PRO A 110 16.44 -18.43 -3.21
N GLU A 111 17.59 -17.81 -3.49
CA GLU A 111 17.70 -16.36 -3.70
C GLU A 111 16.93 -15.92 -4.96
N GLN A 112 17.05 -16.66 -6.06
CA GLN A 112 16.28 -16.38 -7.29
C GLN A 112 14.78 -16.56 -7.07
N VAL A 113 14.39 -17.54 -6.25
CA VAL A 113 12.98 -17.70 -5.87
C VAL A 113 12.51 -16.49 -5.08
N ILE A 114 13.28 -16.01 -4.10
CA ILE A 114 12.93 -14.81 -3.33
C ILE A 114 12.79 -13.58 -4.24
N GLU A 115 13.68 -13.39 -5.23
CA GLU A 115 13.56 -12.30 -6.21
C GLU A 115 12.25 -12.38 -7.00
N ILE A 116 11.87 -13.57 -7.46
CA ILE A 116 10.59 -13.80 -8.16
C ILE A 116 9.41 -13.46 -7.26
N LEU A 117 9.43 -13.90 -6.00
CA LEU A 117 8.35 -13.62 -5.05
C LEU A 117 8.26 -12.12 -4.72
N LYS A 118 9.40 -11.43 -4.58
CA LYS A 118 9.43 -9.97 -4.38
C LYS A 118 8.87 -9.24 -5.59
N GLN A 119 9.24 -9.65 -6.80
CA GLN A 119 8.70 -9.06 -8.02
C GLN A 119 7.19 -9.30 -8.14
N TRP A 120 6.74 -10.54 -7.87
CA TRP A 120 5.32 -10.86 -7.84
C TRP A 120 4.55 -10.00 -6.85
N LYS A 121 5.08 -9.84 -5.62
CA LYS A 121 4.48 -8.96 -4.59
C LYS A 121 4.33 -7.52 -5.08
N LYS A 122 5.33 -6.97 -5.79
CA LYS A 122 5.28 -5.62 -6.37
C LYS A 122 4.27 -5.52 -7.51
N ASP A 123 4.24 -6.50 -8.41
CA ASP A 123 3.34 -6.51 -9.57
C ASP A 123 1.87 -6.69 -9.15
N HIS A 124 1.63 -7.33 -8.00
CA HIS A 124 0.31 -7.64 -7.45
C HIS A 124 0.00 -6.83 -6.18
N GLU A 125 0.81 -5.81 -5.88
CA GLU A 125 0.51 -4.87 -4.83
C GLU A 125 -0.75 -4.10 -5.28
N LYS A 126 -1.88 -4.45 -4.69
CA LYS A 126 -3.13 -3.72 -4.94
C LYS A 126 -2.87 -2.29 -4.50
N LYS A 127 -2.80 -1.36 -5.46
CA LYS A 127 -2.90 0.06 -5.14
C LYS A 127 -4.17 0.24 -4.32
N GLU A 128 -4.05 0.82 -3.14
CA GLU A 128 -5.22 1.20 -2.37
C GLU A 128 -6.08 2.10 -3.26
N ILE A 129 -7.28 1.63 -3.58
CA ILE A 129 -8.23 2.41 -4.36
C ILE A 129 -8.77 3.45 -3.39
N GLU A 130 -8.26 4.67 -3.48
CA GLU A 130 -8.79 5.78 -2.71
C GLU A 130 -10.22 6.06 -3.17
N THR A 131 -11.16 6.03 -2.24
CA THR A 131 -12.56 6.34 -2.49
C THR A 131 -13.01 7.51 -1.65
N GLU A 132 -13.84 8.38 -2.20
CA GLU A 132 -14.52 9.45 -1.48
C GLU A 132 -16.04 9.24 -1.47
N ILE A 133 -16.67 9.70 -0.39
CA ILE A 133 -18.12 9.86 -0.34
C ILE A 133 -18.44 11.29 -0.78
N VAL A 134 -19.27 11.42 -1.81
CA VAL A 134 -19.77 12.72 -2.27
C VAL A 134 -21.29 12.74 -2.25
N ASP A 135 -21.82 13.91 -1.91
CA ASP A 135 -23.25 14.22 -1.92
C ASP A 135 -23.56 14.95 -3.23
N LEU A 136 -24.49 14.43 -4.02
CA LEU A 136 -24.74 14.88 -5.38
C LEU A 136 -26.22 15.12 -5.64
N ILE A 137 -26.55 16.24 -6.26
CA ILE A 137 -27.88 16.55 -6.78
C ILE A 137 -27.87 16.35 -8.29
N ARG A 138 -28.70 15.45 -8.81
CA ARG A 138 -28.95 15.27 -10.25
C ARG A 138 -30.24 15.94 -10.65
N VAL A 139 -30.20 16.78 -11.67
CA VAL A 139 -31.41 17.26 -12.36
C VAL A 139 -31.72 16.27 -13.48
N MET A 140 -32.91 15.71 -13.41
CA MET A 140 -33.42 14.71 -14.32
C MET A 140 -34.47 15.32 -15.24
N LYS A 141 -34.45 14.90 -16.49
CA LYS A 141 -35.48 15.17 -17.48
C LYS A 141 -36.14 13.87 -17.88
N GLU A 142 -37.45 13.82 -17.73
CA GLU A 142 -38.30 12.68 -18.06
C GLU A 142 -39.15 13.04 -19.29
N VAL A 143 -38.98 12.28 -20.37
CA VAL A 143 -39.75 12.42 -21.61
C VAL A 143 -40.30 11.04 -21.96
N TYR A 144 -41.62 10.88 -21.91
CA TYR A 144 -42.26 9.56 -21.98
C TYR A 144 -41.73 8.63 -20.88
N ASP A 145 -41.04 7.55 -21.25
CA ASP A 145 -40.46 6.57 -20.33
C ASP A 145 -38.93 6.70 -20.18
N ASP A 146 -38.32 7.71 -20.83
CA ASP A 146 -36.87 7.94 -20.79
C ASP A 146 -36.50 8.99 -19.75
N GLU A 147 -35.65 8.61 -18.80
CA GLU A 147 -35.05 9.51 -17.80
C GLU A 147 -33.58 9.83 -18.14
N THR A 148 -33.26 11.11 -18.34
CA THR A 148 -31.89 11.55 -18.60
C THR A 148 -31.42 12.54 -17.54
N CYS A 149 -30.23 12.32 -16.99
CA CYS A 149 -29.56 13.30 -16.12
C CYS A 149 -29.02 14.44 -16.97
N ILE A 150 -29.64 15.62 -16.90
CA ILE A 150 -29.25 16.80 -17.68
C ILE A 150 -28.24 17.70 -16.96
N TYR A 151 -28.15 17.58 -15.64
CA TYR A 151 -27.17 18.31 -14.83
C TYR A 151 -26.85 17.56 -13.53
N ALA A 152 -25.61 17.66 -13.07
CA ALA A 152 -25.16 17.11 -11.80
C ALA A 152 -24.40 18.18 -11.01
N TYR A 153 -24.66 18.25 -9.71
CA TYR A 153 -24.05 19.22 -8.79
C TYR A 153 -23.58 18.51 -7.53
N GLU A 154 -22.29 18.56 -7.23
CA GLU A 154 -21.76 18.13 -5.93
C GLU A 154 -22.09 19.19 -4.88
N ILE A 155 -22.84 18.80 -3.85
CA ILE A 155 -23.29 19.69 -2.78
C ILE A 155 -22.47 19.48 -1.51
N ASP A 156 -21.99 20.57 -0.91
CA ASP A 156 -21.44 20.54 0.43
C ASP A 156 -22.59 20.68 1.44
N VAL A 157 -23.06 19.56 1.97
CA VAL A 157 -24.21 19.51 2.90
C VAL A 157 -23.96 20.24 4.23
N ASN A 158 -22.73 20.67 4.52
CA ASN A 158 -22.42 21.51 5.68
C ASN A 158 -22.56 23.02 5.39
N LYS A 159 -22.62 23.40 4.10
CA LYS A 159 -22.68 24.81 3.66
C LYS A 159 -23.98 25.17 2.96
N GLU A 160 -24.61 24.20 2.30
CA GLU A 160 -25.82 24.41 1.48
C GLU A 160 -26.98 23.53 1.98
N ASP A 161 -28.19 24.09 2.00
CA ASP A 161 -29.41 23.30 2.24
C ASP A 161 -29.80 22.52 0.98
N ILE A 162 -29.92 21.20 1.11
CA ILE A 162 -30.23 20.29 0.00
C ILE A 162 -31.57 20.66 -0.66
N ASN A 163 -32.60 20.96 0.13
CA ASN A 163 -33.94 21.22 -0.40
C ASN A 163 -34.01 22.57 -1.13
N GLU A 164 -33.37 23.60 -0.59
CA GLU A 164 -33.25 24.89 -1.27
C GLU A 164 -32.49 24.77 -2.58
N LYS A 165 -31.36 24.04 -2.57
CA LYS A 165 -30.55 23.85 -3.78
C LYS A 165 -31.28 23.05 -4.85
N MET A 166 -31.99 21.98 -4.47
CA MET A 166 -32.82 21.22 -5.40
C MET A 166 -33.93 22.09 -6.02
N LYS A 167 -34.62 22.92 -5.22
CA LYS A 167 -35.64 23.86 -5.73
C LYS A 167 -35.05 24.88 -6.69
N GLU A 168 -33.89 25.44 -6.37
CA GLU A 168 -33.15 26.38 -7.24
C GLU A 168 -32.84 25.73 -8.60
N LEU A 169 -32.24 24.54 -8.58
CA LEU A 169 -31.84 23.81 -9.78
C LEU A 169 -33.04 23.41 -10.63
N VAL A 170 -34.11 22.85 -10.05
CA VAL A 170 -35.32 22.51 -10.81
C VAL A 170 -35.90 23.74 -11.50
N LYS A 171 -36.04 24.87 -10.79
CA LYS A 171 -36.54 26.13 -11.39
C LYS A 171 -35.65 26.62 -12.52
N LYS A 172 -34.33 26.53 -12.37
CA LYS A 172 -33.34 26.94 -13.38
C LYS A 172 -33.51 26.17 -14.69
N TYR A 173 -33.82 24.87 -14.63
CA TYR A 173 -33.98 24.00 -15.80
C TYR A 173 -35.44 23.79 -16.23
N SER A 174 -36.43 24.35 -15.52
CA SER A 174 -37.88 24.18 -15.83
C SER A 174 -38.34 24.86 -17.12
N ASN A 175 -37.52 25.74 -17.73
CA ASN A 175 -37.88 26.43 -18.97
C ASN A 175 -37.73 25.57 -20.23
N GLU A 176 -37.26 24.32 -20.11
CA GLU A 176 -37.20 23.38 -21.23
C GLU A 176 -38.62 22.88 -21.59
N GLN A 177 -39.22 23.44 -22.64
CA GLN A 177 -40.54 23.03 -23.15
C GLN A 177 -40.48 21.67 -23.86
N ASN A 178 -40.33 20.59 -23.09
CA ASN A 178 -40.79 19.21 -23.39
C ASN A 178 -40.24 18.28 -22.32
N GLY A 179 -41.10 17.80 -21.41
CA GLY A 179 -40.75 16.83 -20.38
C GLY A 179 -40.87 17.37 -18.96
N LYS A 180 -40.88 16.43 -18.00
CA LYS A 180 -40.94 16.73 -16.58
C LYS A 180 -39.52 16.86 -16.03
N ILE A 181 -39.24 18.01 -15.42
CA ILE A 181 -37.96 18.29 -14.77
C ILE A 181 -38.11 18.07 -13.27
N TYR A 182 -37.19 17.31 -12.69
CA TYR A 182 -37.14 17.11 -11.24
C TYR A 182 -35.69 16.86 -10.79
N ALA A 183 -35.44 16.85 -9.49
CA ALA A 183 -34.11 16.59 -8.95
C ALA A 183 -34.09 15.35 -8.05
N LYS A 184 -32.97 14.62 -8.06
CA LYS A 184 -32.64 13.51 -7.14
C LYS A 184 -31.43 13.93 -6.29
N TYR A 185 -31.43 13.55 -5.01
CA TYR A 185 -30.25 13.64 -4.15
C TYR A 185 -29.70 12.24 -3.94
N GLU A 186 -28.39 12.08 -4.15
CA GLU A 186 -27.69 10.80 -4.09
C GLU A 186 -26.42 10.98 -3.26
N ARG A 187 -26.21 10.12 -2.26
CA ARG A 187 -24.91 9.96 -1.60
C ARG A 187 -24.19 8.79 -2.25
N ILE A 188 -23.07 9.08 -2.91
CA ILE A 188 -22.32 8.07 -3.67
C ILE A 188 -20.91 7.89 -3.10
N CYS A 189 -20.38 6.68 -3.24
CA CYS A 189 -18.97 6.38 -3.02
C CYS A 189 -18.31 6.19 -4.39
N ARG A 190 -17.27 6.97 -4.70
CA ARG A 190 -16.56 6.92 -5.99
C ARG A 190 -15.06 6.81 -5.82
N VAL A 191 -14.38 6.29 -6.83
CA VAL A 191 -12.92 6.20 -6.88
C VAL A 191 -12.31 7.57 -7.20
N ILE A 192 -11.34 8.01 -6.41
CA ILE A 192 -10.59 9.27 -6.60
C ILE A 192 -9.52 9.08 -7.69
N ARG A 193 -8.85 7.92 -7.70
CA ARG A 193 -7.86 7.49 -8.72
C ARG A 193 -7.77 5.96 -8.79
N ALA A 194 -7.65 5.41 -10.00
CA ALA A 194 -7.22 4.04 -10.28
C ALA A 194 -5.82 4.06 -10.93
#